data_AF-A0A1G5AD88-F1
#
_entry.id   AF-A0A1G5AD88-F1
#
_cell.length_a   1.000
_cell.length_b   1.000
_cell.length_c   1.000
_cell.angle_alpha   90.00
_cell.angle_beta   90.00
_cell.angle_gamma   90.00
#
_symmetry.space_group_name_H-M   'P 1'
#
loop_
_entity.id
_entity.type
_entity.pdbx_description
1 polymer ?
#
loop_
_entity_poly.entity_id
_entity_poly.type
_entity_poly.pdbx_seq_one_letter_code
_entity_poly.pdbx_strand_id
1 'polypeptide(L)'
;MYPNKSNNFCCGGGGGFLQSGFKEERLAYGKIKDSQIQKTGATYCIAGCHNCHAQIHELSEHYGGHYHVVHIWTLICLSLGILAPNERTYLGPELQEVNVPEYIEPEF
;
A
#
# COMPACT_ATOMS: atom_id res chain seq x y z
N MET A 1 3.83 -12.93 -6.15
CA MET A 1 4.52 -12.14 -7.20
C MET A 1 5.65 -12.97 -7.78
N TYR A 2 5.90 -12.90 -9.09
CA TYR A 2 7.03 -13.57 -9.75
C TYR A 2 7.58 -12.68 -10.89
N PRO A 3 8.92 -12.49 -11.03
CA PRO A 3 9.96 -12.86 -10.05
C PRO A 3 9.76 -12.18 -8.69
N ASN A 4 10.43 -12.67 -7.63
CA ASN A 4 10.30 -12.16 -6.26
C ASN A 4 11.65 -12.04 -5.54
N LYS A 5 11.62 -11.55 -4.29
CA LYS A 5 12.80 -11.28 -3.45
C LYS A 5 13.77 -10.34 -4.17
N SER A 6 15.05 -10.70 -4.26
CA SER A 6 16.08 -9.89 -4.91
C SER A 6 15.87 -9.68 -6.42
N ASN A 7 15.07 -10.54 -7.06
CA ASN A 7 14.75 -10.45 -8.48
C ASN A 7 13.43 -9.70 -8.73
N ASN A 8 12.81 -9.12 -7.71
CA ASN A 8 11.53 -8.43 -7.85
C ASN A 8 11.70 -7.07 -8.54
N PHE A 9 10.70 -6.61 -9.27
CA PHE A 9 10.74 -5.29 -9.91
C PHE A 9 10.52 -4.16 -8.89
N CYS A 10 11.08 -2.97 -9.16
CA CYS A 10 10.79 -1.75 -8.42
C CYS A 10 9.34 -1.27 -8.71
N CYS A 11 8.76 -0.46 -7.82
CA CYS A 11 7.46 0.18 -8.06
C CYS A 11 7.51 1.30 -9.11
N GLY A 12 8.68 1.93 -9.28
CA GLY A 12 8.87 3.10 -10.15
C GLY A 12 8.76 4.46 -9.43
N GLY A 13 8.39 4.50 -8.16
CA GLY A 13 8.25 5.75 -7.38
C GLY A 13 9.48 6.19 -6.59
N GLY A 14 10.56 5.40 -6.60
CA GLY A 14 11.82 5.72 -5.91
C GLY A 14 12.63 6.81 -6.61
N GLY A 15 13.78 7.20 -6.03
CA GLY A 15 14.76 8.07 -6.72
C GLY A 15 14.26 9.47 -7.10
N GLY A 16 13.20 9.97 -6.48
CA GLY A 16 12.58 11.27 -6.79
C GLY A 16 11.53 11.24 -7.90
N PHE A 17 11.21 10.08 -8.47
CA PHE A 17 10.25 9.98 -9.59
C PHE A 17 8.81 10.34 -9.23
N LEU A 18 8.40 10.19 -7.96
CA LEU A 18 7.08 10.65 -7.54
C LEU A 18 6.93 12.17 -7.64
N GLN A 19 8.02 12.92 -7.49
CA GLN A 19 8.04 14.39 -7.50
C GLN A 19 8.59 14.97 -8.81
N SER A 20 9.00 14.13 -9.76
CA SER A 20 9.76 14.58 -10.93
C SER A 20 8.92 15.22 -12.04
N GLY A 21 7.58 15.13 -11.95
CA GLY A 21 6.67 15.57 -13.02
C GLY A 21 6.50 14.56 -14.17
N PHE A 22 7.31 13.50 -14.21
CA PHE A 22 7.26 12.42 -15.21
C PHE A 22 6.28 11.32 -14.82
N LYS A 23 5.01 11.71 -14.64
CA LYS A 23 3.95 10.80 -14.16
C LYS A 23 3.69 9.64 -15.11
N GLU A 24 3.60 9.90 -16.41
CA GLU A 24 3.29 8.87 -17.40
C GLU A 24 4.40 7.82 -17.50
N GLU A 25 5.66 8.26 -17.40
CA GLU A 25 6.83 7.38 -17.45
C GLU A 25 6.91 6.46 -16.23
N ARG A 26 6.66 6.99 -15.02
CA ARG A 26 6.66 6.14 -13.81
C ARG A 26 5.49 5.17 -13.79
N LEU A 27 4.31 5.55 -14.33
CA LEU A 27 3.17 4.64 -14.46
C LEU A 27 3.49 3.53 -15.47
N ALA A 28 4.02 3.89 -16.63
CA ALA A 28 4.44 2.94 -17.66
C ALA A 28 5.49 1.94 -17.13
N TYR A 29 6.50 2.42 -16.38
CA TYR A 29 7.47 1.55 -15.72
C TYR A 29 6.80 0.64 -14.68
N GLY A 30 5.90 1.18 -13.86
CA GLY A 30 5.20 0.46 -12.81
C GLY A 30 4.19 -0.57 -13.29
N LYS A 31 3.78 -0.55 -14.57
CA LYS A 31 2.84 -1.52 -15.15
C LYS A 31 3.25 -2.98 -14.92
N ILE A 32 4.55 -3.29 -14.97
CA ILE A 32 5.02 -4.65 -14.69
C ILE A 32 4.80 -5.05 -13.23
N LYS A 33 5.00 -4.11 -12.29
CA LYS A 33 4.75 -4.32 -10.86
C LYS A 33 3.27 -4.57 -10.61
N ASP A 34 2.41 -3.75 -11.19
CA ASP A 34 0.97 -3.92 -11.07
C ASP A 34 0.52 -5.30 -11.58
N SER A 35 0.97 -5.69 -12.78
CA SER A 35 0.70 -7.04 -13.31
C SER A 35 1.21 -8.15 -12.39
N GLN A 36 2.38 -7.98 -11.74
CA GLN A 36 2.87 -8.96 -10.77
C GLN A 36 1.97 -9.10 -9.55
N ILE A 37 1.36 -8.00 -9.07
CA ILE A 37 0.46 -7.98 -7.92
C ILE A 37 -0.87 -8.61 -8.32
N GLN A 38 -1.49 -8.17 -9.41
CA GLN A 38 -2.77 -8.71 -9.88
C GLN A 38 -2.72 -10.23 -10.11
N LYS A 39 -1.63 -10.75 -10.70
CA LYS A 39 -1.43 -12.19 -10.91
C LYS A 39 -1.40 -13.02 -9.62
N THR A 40 -1.22 -12.39 -8.46
CA THR A 40 -1.28 -13.12 -7.18
C THR A 40 -2.70 -13.41 -6.72
N GLY A 41 -3.70 -12.66 -7.20
CA GLY A 41 -5.06 -12.69 -6.65
C GLY A 41 -5.18 -12.15 -5.22
N ALA A 42 -4.12 -11.54 -4.67
CA ALA A 42 -4.17 -10.97 -3.33
C ALA A 42 -5.03 -9.70 -3.31
N THR A 43 -5.89 -9.58 -2.30
CA THR A 43 -6.71 -8.38 -2.05
C THR A 43 -5.93 -7.26 -1.37
N TYR A 44 -4.78 -7.56 -0.76
CA TYR A 44 -3.89 -6.58 -0.15
C TYR A 44 -2.47 -6.64 -0.72
N CYS A 45 -1.89 -5.46 -0.93
CA CYS A 45 -0.47 -5.23 -1.17
C CYS A 45 0.13 -4.47 0.01
N ILE A 46 1.05 -5.12 0.75
CA ILE A 46 1.70 -4.53 1.91
C ILE A 46 3.01 -3.87 1.47
N ALA A 47 3.11 -2.55 1.60
CA ALA A 47 4.28 -1.77 1.25
C ALA A 47 5.14 -1.43 2.48
N GLY A 48 6.43 -1.76 2.43
CA GLY A 48 7.42 -1.40 3.47
C GLY A 48 8.10 -0.04 3.24
N CYS A 49 7.68 0.73 2.24
CA CYS A 49 8.27 2.00 1.87
C CYS A 49 7.16 2.98 1.46
N HIS A 50 7.26 4.22 1.92
CA HIS A 50 6.30 5.28 1.61
C HIS A 50 6.11 5.48 0.10
N ASN A 51 7.20 5.55 -0.67
CA ASN A 51 7.13 5.72 -2.11
C ASN A 51 6.52 4.49 -2.81
N CYS A 52 6.76 3.28 -2.28
CA CYS A 52 6.10 2.07 -2.78
C CYS A 52 4.60 2.12 -2.52
N HIS A 53 4.16 2.53 -1.33
CA HIS A 53 2.75 2.67 -1.01
C HIS A 53 2.07 3.64 -1.98
N ALA A 54 2.57 4.87 -2.08
CA ALA A 54 1.99 5.89 -2.94
C ALA A 54 1.96 5.46 -4.42
N GLN A 55 3.08 4.96 -4.93
CA GLN A 55 3.17 4.52 -6.32
C GLN A 55 2.25 3.33 -6.62
N ILE A 56 2.24 2.29 -5.78
CA ILE A 56 1.45 1.09 -6.01
C ILE A 56 -0.05 1.38 -5.86
N HIS A 57 -0.43 2.27 -4.95
CA HIS A 57 -1.81 2.75 -4.84
C HIS A 57 -2.27 3.39 -6.15
N GLU A 58 -1.48 4.32 -6.70
CA GLU A 58 -1.81 4.98 -7.95
C GLU A 58 -1.77 4.04 -9.17
N LEU A 59 -0.88 3.04 -9.17
CA LEU A 59 -0.88 1.98 -10.19
C LEU A 59 -2.17 1.17 -10.15
N SER A 60 -2.66 0.82 -8.95
CA SER A 60 -3.92 0.10 -8.76
C SER A 60 -5.11 0.90 -9.31
N GLU A 61 -5.16 2.20 -9.02
CA GLU A 61 -6.19 3.11 -9.55
C GLU A 61 -6.11 3.24 -11.08
N HIS A 62 -4.90 3.42 -11.62
CA HIS A 62 -4.69 3.65 -13.04
C HIS A 62 -4.92 2.40 -13.90
N TYR A 63 -4.55 1.22 -13.42
CA TYR A 63 -4.67 -0.06 -14.16
C TYR A 63 -5.84 -0.95 -13.71
N GLY A 64 -6.68 -0.49 -12.78
CA GLY A 64 -7.85 -1.25 -12.30
C GLY A 64 -7.46 -2.50 -11.50
N GLY A 65 -6.40 -2.41 -10.69
CA GLY A 65 -5.91 -3.52 -9.87
C GLY A 65 -6.82 -3.87 -8.70
N HIS A 66 -7.55 -2.88 -8.15
CA HIS A 66 -8.54 -3.01 -7.08
C HIS A 66 -8.07 -3.71 -5.79
N TYR A 67 -6.75 -3.90 -5.60
CA TYR A 67 -6.18 -4.36 -4.33
C TYR A 67 -5.95 -3.17 -3.39
N HIS A 68 -6.15 -3.39 -2.10
CA HIS A 68 -5.86 -2.43 -1.03
C HIS A 68 -4.35 -2.33 -0.84
N VAL A 69 -3.81 -1.12 -0.82
CA VAL A 69 -2.38 -0.88 -0.59
C VAL A 69 -2.23 -0.29 0.80
N VAL A 70 -1.50 -0.98 1.67
CA VAL A 70 -1.32 -0.57 3.08
C VAL A 70 0.16 -0.50 3.44
N HIS A 71 0.50 0.33 4.42
CA HIS A 71 1.84 0.31 4.98
C HIS A 71 2.02 -0.89 5.90
N ILE A 72 3.25 -1.41 6.01
CA ILE A 72 3.55 -2.51 6.94
C ILE A 72 3.18 -2.17 8.40
N TRP A 73 3.40 -0.91 8.84
CA TRP A 73 3.06 -0.48 10.19
C TRP A 73 1.55 -0.53 10.46
N THR A 74 0.70 -0.32 9.45
CA THR A 74 -0.75 -0.41 9.60
C THR A 74 -1.14 -1.78 10.14
N LEU A 75 -0.57 -2.85 9.59
CA LEU A 75 -0.87 -4.22 10.05
C LEU A 75 -0.19 -4.57 11.38
N ILE A 76 1.01 -4.02 11.66
CA ILE A 76 1.65 -4.18 12.97
C ILE A 76 0.78 -3.54 14.06
N CYS A 77 0.39 -2.28 13.90
CA CYS A 77 -0.45 -1.57 14.87
C CYS A 77 -1.85 -2.19 14.98
N LEU A 78 -2.43 -2.67 13.87
CA LEU A 78 -3.71 -3.40 13.88
C LEU A 78 -3.62 -4.68 14.71
N SER A 79 -2.52 -5.42 14.56
CA SER A 79 -2.28 -6.68 15.29
C SER A 79 -2.03 -6.46 16.78
N LEU A 80 -1.42 -5.32 17.13
CA LEU A 80 -1.19 -4.92 18.52
C LEU A 80 -2.43 -4.26 19.18
N GLY A 81 -3.48 -3.98 18.41
CA GLY A 81 -4.68 -3.30 18.90
C GLY A 81 -4.48 -1.81 19.23
N ILE A 82 -3.50 -1.16 18.58
CA ILE A 82 -3.17 0.26 18.81
C ILE A 82 -3.34 1.13 17.56
N LEU A 83 -3.85 0.59 16.46
CA LEU A 83 -4.09 1.37 15.24
C LEU A 83 -5.31 2.28 15.44
N ALA A 84 -5.10 3.60 15.35
CA ALA A 84 -6.12 4.58 15.63
C ALA A 84 -7.24 4.57 14.56
N PRO A 85 -8.47 5.02 14.90
CA PRO A 85 -9.59 5.04 13.95
C PRO A 85 -9.28 5.79 12.64
N ASN A 86 -8.53 6.89 12.70
CA ASN A 86 -8.17 7.72 11.55
C ASN A 86 -7.03 7.13 10.68
N GLU A 87 -6.32 6.10 11.14
CA GLU A 87 -5.20 5.48 10.42
C GLU A 87 -5.64 4.29 9.55
N ARG A 88 -6.95 4.03 9.47
CA ARG A 88 -7.54 2.85 8.84
C ARG A 88 -7.96 3.08 7.39
N THR A 89 -7.76 4.28 6.84
CA THR A 89 -8.26 4.71 5.51
C THR A 89 -8.05 3.70 4.38
N TYR A 90 -6.92 3.00 4.36
CA TYR A 90 -6.57 2.08 3.27
C TYR A 90 -6.96 0.61 3.54
N LEU A 91 -7.54 0.31 4.71
CA LEU A 91 -8.08 -1.01 5.01
C LEU A 91 -9.39 -1.23 4.24
N GLY A 92 -9.58 -2.45 3.75
CA GLY A 92 -10.88 -2.93 3.30
C GLY A 92 -11.88 -3.05 4.45
N PRO A 93 -13.19 -3.06 4.15
CA PRO A 93 -14.26 -3.08 5.15
C PRO A 93 -14.13 -4.23 6.16
N GLU A 94 -13.54 -5.35 5.76
CA GLU A 94 -13.30 -6.52 6.59
C GLU A 94 -12.23 -6.31 7.68
N LEU A 95 -11.38 -5.28 7.58
CA LEU A 95 -10.36 -4.96 8.58
C LEU A 95 -10.60 -3.63 9.31
N GLN A 96 -11.56 -2.80 8.86
CA GLN A 96 -11.84 -1.49 9.45
C GLN A 96 -12.17 -1.58 10.95
N GLU A 97 -13.00 -2.54 11.35
CA GLU A 97 -13.49 -2.69 12.73
C GLU A 97 -12.66 -3.65 13.60
N VAL A 98 -11.57 -4.20 13.06
CA VAL A 98 -10.73 -5.17 13.79
C VAL A 98 -9.88 -4.43 14.83
N ASN A 99 -9.95 -4.86 16.10
CA ASN A 99 -9.14 -4.32 17.20
C ASN A 99 -9.14 -2.79 17.25
N VAL A 100 -10.29 -2.13 17.07
CA VAL A 100 -10.40 -0.68 17.22
C VAL A 100 -10.20 -0.37 18.71
N PRO A 101 -9.15 0.39 19.08
CA PRO A 101 -8.95 0.76 20.48
C PRO A 101 -10.11 1.62 20.94
N GLU A 102 -10.62 1.38 22.15
CA GLU A 102 -11.51 2.31 22.80
C GLU A 102 -10.77 3.64 22.95
N TYR A 103 -11.36 4.72 22.42
CA TYR A 103 -10.77 6.04 22.53
C TYR A 103 -10.82 6.49 23.99
N ILE A 104 -9.67 6.42 24.67
CA ILE A 104 -9.48 7.02 25.97
C ILE A 104 -9.02 8.45 25.70
N GLU A 105 -9.92 9.43 25.82
CA GLU A 105 -9.54 10.86 25.89
C GLU A 105 -8.40 10.98 26.91
N PRO A 106 -7.23 11.54 26.54
CA PRO A 106 -6.16 11.74 27.50
C PRO A 106 -6.66 12.64 28.63
N GLU A 107 -6.61 12.16 29.87
CA GLU A 107 -6.81 12.98 31.08
C GLU A 107 -5.59 13.90 31.27
N PHE A 108 -5.43 14.91 30.42
CA PHE A 108 -4.45 15.98 30.63
C PHE A 108 -5.07 17.35 30.39
#